data_AF-A0A7S2N5W5-F1
#
_entry.id   AF-A0A7S2N5W5-F1
#
_cell.length_a   1.000
_cell.length_b   1.000
_cell.length_c   1.000
_cell.angle_alpha   90.00
_cell.angle_beta   90.00
_cell.angle_gamma   90.00
#
_symmetry.space_group_name_H-M   'P 1'
#
loop_
_entity.id
_entity.type
_entity.pdbx_description
1 polymer ?
#
loop_
_entity_poly.entity_id
_entity_poly.type
_entity_poly.pdbx_seq_one_letter_code
_entity_poly.pdbx_strand_id
1 'polypeptide(L)'
;SQYVKMMSSLKDMPAVKEMLEKATTILGFDILKLCLDGPESQLEETKNCQPAMFIAGLAGVERLRQDREEAVTRAQVMAGLSLGEYTALCAAGVFSFED
;
A
#
# COMPACT_ATOMS: atom_id res chain seq x y z
N SER A 1 7.11 7.43 -1.44
CA SER A 1 7.28 7.81 -2.85
C SER A 1 7.11 6.59 -3.72
N GLN A 2 6.69 6.80 -4.96
CA GLN A 2 6.55 5.80 -6.01
C GLN A 2 7.86 5.63 -6.78
N TYR A 3 8.14 4.40 -7.22
CA TYR A 3 9.23 4.08 -8.14
C TYR A 3 9.00 2.68 -8.76
N VAL A 4 9.52 2.43 -9.95
CA VAL A 4 9.42 1.10 -10.59
C VAL A 4 10.22 0.08 -9.78
N LYS A 5 9.67 -1.13 -9.60
CA LYS A 5 10.11 -2.19 -8.68
C LYS A 5 9.76 -1.97 -7.20
N MET A 6 8.99 -0.94 -6.86
CA MET A 6 8.36 -0.86 -5.52
C MET A 6 7.51 -2.11 -5.24
N MET A 7 7.37 -2.48 -3.97
CA MET A 7 6.65 -3.69 -3.50
C MET A 7 7.25 -5.04 -3.93
N SER A 8 8.34 -5.08 -4.71
CA SER A 8 8.94 -6.33 -5.19
C SER A 8 9.33 -7.33 -4.09
N SER A 9 9.76 -6.85 -2.93
CA SER A 9 10.14 -7.68 -1.77
C SER A 9 8.96 -8.13 -0.90
N LEU A 10 7.80 -7.49 -1.04
CA LEU A 10 6.64 -7.73 -0.17
C LEU A 10 5.48 -8.42 -0.90
N LYS A 11 5.43 -8.36 -2.23
CA LYS A 11 4.35 -8.90 -3.07
C LYS A 11 4.02 -10.37 -2.80
N ASP A 12 4.98 -11.14 -2.29
CA ASP A 12 4.81 -12.56 -2.04
C ASP A 12 4.27 -12.92 -0.65
N MET A 13 4.18 -11.92 0.25
CA MET A 13 3.59 -12.12 1.58
C MET A 13 2.08 -12.37 1.47
N PRO A 14 1.51 -13.37 2.17
CA PRO A 14 0.10 -13.72 2.04
C PRO A 14 -0.87 -12.53 2.22
N ALA A 15 -0.68 -11.73 3.28
CA ALA A 15 -1.51 -10.55 3.53
C ALA A 15 -1.40 -9.48 2.41
N VAL A 16 -0.21 -9.34 1.82
CA VAL A 16 0.02 -8.39 0.72
C VAL A 16 -0.56 -8.92 -0.59
N LYS A 17 -0.49 -10.24 -0.85
CA LYS A 17 -1.17 -10.85 -2.01
C LYS A 17 -2.67 -10.60 -1.99
N GLU A 18 -3.31 -10.86 -0.86
CA GLU A 18 -4.76 -10.63 -0.71
C GLU A 18 -5.11 -9.16 -0.94
N MET A 19 -4.32 -8.24 -0.37
CA MET A 19 -4.50 -6.80 -0.58
C MET A 19 -4.36 -6.39 -2.05
N LEU A 20 -3.40 -6.97 -2.78
CA LEU A 20 -3.18 -6.68 -4.20
C LEU A 20 -4.28 -7.27 -5.09
N GLU A 21 -4.82 -8.43 -4.75
CA GLU A 21 -5.98 -9.02 -5.43
C GLU A 21 -7.23 -8.16 -5.26
N LYS A 22 -7.49 -7.67 -4.03
CA LYS A 22 -8.55 -6.70 -3.75
C LYS A 22 -8.34 -5.40 -4.52
N ALA A 23 -7.13 -4.84 -4.49
CA ALA A 23 -6.78 -3.63 -5.23
C ALA A 23 -7.05 -3.77 -6.73
N THR A 24 -6.67 -4.92 -7.32
CA THR A 24 -6.90 -5.20 -8.74
C THR A 24 -8.39 -5.21 -9.08
N THR A 25 -9.21 -5.78 -8.20
CA THR A 25 -10.67 -5.81 -8.35
C THR A 25 -11.29 -4.41 -8.26
N ILE A 26 -10.85 -3.59 -7.30
CA ILE A 26 -11.38 -2.23 -7.07
C ILE A 26 -10.95 -1.27 -8.18
N LEU A 27 -9.68 -1.33 -8.59
CA LEU A 27 -9.11 -0.41 -9.59
C LEU A 27 -9.45 -0.80 -11.02
N GLY A 28 -9.80 -2.07 -11.27
CA GLY A 28 -10.07 -2.60 -12.61
C GLY A 28 -8.81 -2.84 -13.45
N PHE A 29 -7.62 -2.76 -12.86
CA PHE A 29 -6.35 -3.09 -13.51
C PHE A 29 -5.31 -3.59 -12.49
N ASP A 30 -4.29 -4.30 -12.99
CA ASP A 30 -3.21 -4.84 -12.16
C ASP A 30 -2.21 -3.73 -11.78
N ILE A 31 -2.42 -3.15 -10.60
CA ILE A 31 -1.54 -2.13 -10.02
C ILE A 31 -0.14 -2.68 -9.69
N LEU A 32 -0.03 -3.97 -9.31
CA LEU A 32 1.27 -4.58 -9.02
C LEU A 32 2.13 -4.60 -10.28
N LYS A 33 1.55 -4.98 -11.43
CA LYS A 33 2.26 -4.98 -12.71
C LYS A 33 2.79 -3.60 -13.06
N LEU A 34 1.99 -2.55 -12.88
CA LEU A 34 2.45 -1.18 -13.10
C LEU A 34 3.60 -0.81 -12.15
N CYS A 35 3.50 -1.16 -10.87
CA CYS A 35 4.56 -0.91 -9.89
C CYS A 35 5.85 -1.68 -10.18
N LEU A 36 5.77 -2.92 -10.69
CA LEU A 36 6.94 -3.75 -10.97
C LEU A 36 7.59 -3.41 -12.30
N ASP A 37 6.81 -3.17 -13.34
CA ASP A 37 7.32 -3.15 -14.72
C ASP A 37 7.18 -1.78 -15.39
N GLY A 38 6.42 -0.85 -14.79
CA GLY A 38 6.21 0.48 -15.34
C GLY A 38 5.28 0.47 -16.57
N PRO A 39 5.38 1.50 -17.44
CA PRO A 39 6.44 2.52 -17.50
C PRO A 39 6.37 3.52 -16.35
N GLU A 40 7.52 4.09 -15.99
CA GLU A 40 7.65 5.08 -14.91
C GLU A 40 6.72 6.28 -15.11
N SER A 41 6.61 6.79 -16.34
CA SER A 41 5.71 7.90 -16.67
C SER A 41 4.24 7.62 -16.36
N GLN A 42 3.77 6.38 -16.54
CA GLN A 42 2.41 6.00 -16.13
C GLN A 42 2.29 5.88 -14.62
N LEU A 43 3.32 5.33 -13.95
CA LEU A 43 3.33 5.24 -12.49
C LEU A 43 3.38 6.62 -11.83
N GLU A 44 3.94 7.63 -12.49
CA GLU A 44 3.98 9.03 -12.02
C GLU A 44 2.64 9.75 -12.12
N GLU A 45 1.73 9.31 -12.99
CA GLU A 45 0.39 9.91 -13.09
C GLU A 45 -0.32 9.82 -11.74
N THR A 46 -0.87 10.93 -11.25
CA THR A 46 -1.49 11.02 -9.91
C THR A 46 -2.53 9.92 -9.64
N LYS A 47 -3.33 9.59 -10.66
CA LYS A 47 -4.35 8.52 -10.59
C LYS A 47 -3.77 7.12 -10.33
N ASN A 48 -2.49 6.91 -10.63
CA ASN A 48 -1.80 5.63 -10.46
C ASN A 48 -0.85 5.68 -9.27
N CYS A 49 -0.09 6.78 -9.12
CA CYS A 49 0.90 6.92 -8.06
C CYS A 49 0.26 6.92 -6.68
N GLN A 50 -0.94 7.51 -6.55
CA GLN A 50 -1.60 7.57 -5.25
C GLN A 50 -2.09 6.19 -4.78
N PRO A 51 -2.87 5.42 -5.56
CA PRO A 51 -3.20 4.05 -5.17
C PRO A 51 -1.96 3.18 -4.93
N ALA A 52 -0.93 3.28 -5.78
CA ALA A 52 0.31 2.53 -5.61
C ALA A 52 1.00 2.82 -4.27
N MET A 53 1.12 4.11 -3.90
CA MET A 53 1.74 4.52 -2.64
C MET A 53 0.89 4.13 -1.43
N PHE A 54 -0.43 4.23 -1.52
CA PHE A 54 -1.33 3.81 -0.45
C PHE A 54 -1.19 2.32 -0.13
N ILE A 55 -1.26 1.47 -1.17
CA ILE A 55 -1.10 0.01 -1.06
C ILE A 55 0.29 -0.34 -0.53
N ALA A 56 1.35 0.28 -1.06
CA ALA A 56 2.71 0.03 -0.60
C ALA A 56 2.93 0.43 0.87
N GLY A 57 2.30 1.52 1.30
CA GLY A 57 2.31 1.95 2.70
C GLY A 57 1.68 0.91 3.63
N LEU A 58 0.49 0.40 3.28
CA LEU A 58 -0.19 -0.65 4.04
C LEU A 58 0.57 -1.99 3.99
N ALA A 59 1.16 -2.35 2.85
CA ALA A 59 2.04 -3.52 2.75
C ALA A 59 3.25 -3.41 3.70
N GLY A 60 3.80 -2.21 3.88
CA GLY A 60 4.82 -1.92 4.89
C GLY A 60 4.32 -2.12 6.33
N VAL A 61 3.07 -1.73 6.61
CA VAL A 61 2.41 -1.99 7.91
C VAL A 61 2.22 -3.49 8.14
N GLU A 62 1.78 -4.24 7.13
CA GLU A 62 1.67 -5.71 7.22
C GLU A 62 3.02 -6.36 7.49
N ARG A 63 4.08 -5.88 6.85
CA ARG A 63 5.44 -6.35 7.13
C ARG A 63 5.86 -6.05 8.56
N LEU A 64 5.62 -4.84 9.03
CA LEU A 64 5.92 -4.47 10.41
C LEU A 64 5.12 -5.31 11.41
N ARG A 65 3.84 -5.61 11.12
CA ARG A 65 3.00 -6.47 11.96
C ARG A 65 3.55 -7.89 12.03
N GLN A 66 4.00 -8.45 10.90
CA GLN A 66 4.64 -9.78 10.87
C GLN A 66 5.94 -9.81 11.67
N ASP A 67 6.78 -8.78 11.55
CA ASP A 67 8.09 -8.76 12.19
C ASP A 67 8.01 -8.39 13.67
N ARG A 68 7.12 -7.44 14.03
CA ARG A 68 6.93 -6.88 15.37
C ARG A 68 5.48 -6.45 15.61
N GLU A 69 4.60 -7.42 15.84
CA GLU A 69 3.16 -7.20 16.08
C GLU A 69 2.87 -6.11 17.11
N GLU A 70 3.55 -6.14 18.26
CA GLU A 70 3.38 -5.14 19.33
C GLU A 70 3.65 -3.70 18.89
N ALA A 71 4.55 -3.49 17.92
CA ALA A 71 4.86 -2.16 17.42
C ALA A 71 3.65 -1.55 16.69
N VAL A 72 2.84 -2.39 16.02
CA VAL A 72 1.62 -1.97 15.34
C VAL A 72 0.48 -1.85 16.35
N THR A 73 0.26 -2.86 17.21
CA THR A 73 -0.89 -2.88 18.11
C THR A 73 -0.80 -1.87 19.26
N ARG A 74 0.40 -1.47 19.67
CA ARG A 74 0.60 -0.47 20.74
C ARG A 74 0.73 0.97 20.22
N ALA A 75 0.76 1.20 18.91
CA ALA A 75 0.85 2.54 18.35
C ALA A 75 -0.33 3.40 18.81
N GLN A 76 -0.04 4.54 19.43
CA GLN A 76 -1.07 5.47 19.94
C GLN A 76 -1.38 6.60 18.96
N VAL A 77 -0.47 6.85 18.01
CA VAL A 77 -0.56 7.92 17.03
C VAL A 77 -0.07 7.38 15.70
N MET A 78 -0.84 7.66 14.65
CA MET A 78 -0.44 7.46 13.26
C MET A 78 -0.40 8.83 12.58
N ALA A 79 0.56 9.04 11.71
CA ALA A 79 0.67 10.27 10.94
C ALA A 79 1.19 9.95 9.54
N GLY A 80 0.77 10.74 8.56
CA GLY A 80 1.27 10.67 7.22
C GLY A 80 1.15 12.01 6.51
N LEU A 81 1.96 12.20 5.47
CA LEU A 81 2.02 13.45 4.72
C LEU A 81 1.16 13.35 3.46
N SER A 82 0.23 14.28 3.28
CA SER A 82 -0.67 14.33 2.12
C SER A 82 -1.40 12.99 1.96
N LEU A 83 -1.22 12.27 0.85
CA LEU A 83 -1.78 10.93 0.68
C LEU A 83 -1.41 9.96 1.83
N GLY A 84 -0.22 10.10 2.41
CA GLY A 84 0.18 9.27 3.54
C GLY A 84 -0.76 9.38 4.74
N GLU A 85 -1.49 10.49 4.88
CA GLU A 85 -2.54 10.64 5.91
C GLU A 85 -3.64 9.59 5.72
N TYR A 86 -4.06 9.29 4.48
CA TYR A 86 -5.04 8.24 4.20
C TYR A 86 -4.50 6.85 4.57
N THR A 87 -3.23 6.57 4.26
CA THR A 87 -2.58 5.33 4.71
C THR A 87 -2.57 5.23 6.24
N ALA A 88 -2.25 6.33 6.94
CA ALA A 88 -2.24 6.39 8.40
C ALA A 88 -3.64 6.19 9.00
N LEU A 89 -4.67 6.82 8.43
CA LEU A 89 -6.06 6.69 8.86
C LEU A 89 -6.60 5.28 8.62
N CYS A 90 -6.34 4.68 7.47
CA CYS A 90 -6.71 3.30 7.16
C CYS A 90 -6.00 2.31 8.11
N ALA A 91 -4.68 2.48 8.32
CA ALA A 91 -3.92 1.66 9.26
C ALA A 91 -4.40 1.82 10.73
N ALA A 92 -4.97 2.98 11.07
CA ALA A 92 -5.60 3.25 12.36
C ALA A 92 -7.05 2.72 12.46
N GLY A 93 -7.61 2.17 11.39
CA GLY A 93 -8.96 1.61 11.36
C GLY A 93 -10.09 2.66 11.24
N VAL A 94 -9.79 3.88 10.79
CA VAL A 94 -10.80 4.93 10.59
C VAL A 94 -11.73 4.59 9.42
N PHE A 95 -11.19 3.98 8.38
CA PHE A 95 -11.92 3.40 7.25
C PHE A 95 -11.22 2.11 6.80
N SER A 96 -11.95 1.27 6.09
CA SER A 96 -11.46 -0.02 5.57
C SER A 96 -10.50 0.17 4.39
N PHE A 97 -9.92 -0.91 3.86
CA PHE A 97 -9.09 -0.79 2.67
C PHE A 97 -9.91 -0.49 1.41
N GLU A 98 -11.18 -0.90 1.43
CA GLU A 98 -12.10 -0.87 0.29
C GLU A 98 -12.92 0.42 0.17
N ASP A 99 -12.90 1.29 1.20
CA ASP A 99 -13.54 2.63 1.20
C ASP A 99 -12.77 3.64 0.33
#